data_AF-A0AAW1EFW3-F1
#
_entry.id   AF-A0AAW1EFW3-F1
#
_cell.length_a   1.000
_cell.length_b   1.000
_cell.length_c   1.000
_cell.angle_alpha   90.00
_cell.angle_beta   90.00
_cell.angle_gamma   90.00
#
_symmetry.space_group_name_H-M   'P 1'
#
loop_
_entity.id
_entity.type
_entity.pdbx_description
1 polymer ?
#
loop_
_entity_poly.entity_id
_entity_poly.type
_entity_poly.pdbx_seq_one_letter_code
_entity_poly.pdbx_strand_id
1 'polypeptide(L)'
;MFYEVIFYKVIFYEIMFCEIIFYEIIFYQFIFYEIIVCEIIFYEVIFYDIIFYDIFYEIIFCEVIFYMIIFYEVLFYMIIFYEVIFYEVIFYKVIFYEVIFYKVIFCEIIFCEIIFYTIIFYEIIFCEIIFYEIIFFEVIFYDMFYEVIFYEVIFCEIILYEVIFYEVMFYEMIFCEIIFYEVIFYDIIFYEIIFNEVIFYEVIFCETIFYEVIFYEVIFYEIIFCEIIFYEVIFCEIIFYEIMFYEVIFYKVIFCEIIFYEIMFYEIIFYEIIFYEFIFYEIIFCEIIFYEVIFYDIIFYDIFYEIIFYEVIFYEVIFYKVIFYEVIFYKVIFCEIIFCEIIFCTIIFCEIIFYTIIFYEIIFCEIIFCEIIFYEVIFYEVMFYEIMFYEVIFCEIIFCEVIFCEIIFCDVIFCEIIFYEVIFYDVIF
;
A
#
# COMPACT_ATOMS: atom_id res chain seq x y z
N MET A 1 -36.25 4.09 39.04
CA MET A 1 -37.49 4.63 38.46
C MET A 1 -37.41 6.14 38.60
N PHE A 2 -37.38 6.87 37.48
CA PHE A 2 -37.26 8.32 37.52
C PHE A 2 -38.14 9.00 36.47
N TYR A 3 -38.79 10.09 36.92
CA TYR A 3 -39.65 10.99 36.16
C TYR A 3 -39.40 12.43 36.64
N GLU A 4 -39.01 13.30 35.71
CA GLU A 4 -38.59 14.71 35.83
C GLU A 4 -37.54 14.99 36.92
N VAL A 5 -36.27 14.96 36.54
CA VAL A 5 -35.18 15.30 37.47
C VAL A 5 -34.18 16.28 36.85
N ILE A 6 -34.01 17.42 37.52
CA ILE A 6 -33.03 18.46 37.20
C ILE A 6 -32.15 18.66 38.45
N PHE A 7 -30.83 18.53 38.32
CA PHE A 7 -29.94 19.15 39.31
C PHE A 7 -28.87 20.01 38.65
N TYR A 8 -28.39 20.97 39.43
CA TYR A 8 -27.48 22.02 38.96
C TYR A 8 -26.01 21.76 39.35
N LYS A 9 -25.76 21.10 40.48
CA LYS A 9 -24.42 20.72 40.94
C LYS A 9 -24.55 19.62 41.99
N VAL A 10 -23.98 18.46 41.73
CA VAL A 10 -23.95 17.35 42.69
C VAL A 10 -22.56 16.72 42.67
N ILE A 11 -22.06 16.38 43.85
CA ILE A 11 -20.77 15.71 44.04
C ILE A 11 -21.03 14.50 44.93
N PHE A 12 -20.56 13.33 44.50
CA PHE A 12 -20.60 12.11 45.29
C PHE A 12 -19.19 11.55 45.45
N TYR A 13 -18.90 10.96 46.61
CA TYR A 13 -17.55 10.54 47.00
C TYR A 13 -17.36 9.03 47.21
N GLU A 14 -18.40 8.28 47.58
CA GLU A 14 -18.37 6.82 47.74
C GLU A 14 -19.81 6.30 47.58
N ILE A 15 -20.16 5.63 46.48
CA ILE A 15 -21.50 5.05 46.28
C ILE A 15 -21.45 3.68 45.60
N MET A 16 -22.28 2.76 46.06
CA MET A 16 -22.61 1.50 45.37
C MET A 16 -24.05 1.61 44.84
N PHE A 17 -24.25 1.52 43.52
CA PHE A 17 -25.59 1.41 42.91
C PHE A 17 -25.72 0.07 42.19
N CYS A 18 -26.82 -0.65 42.41
CA CYS A 18 -27.04 -1.97 41.80
C CYS A 18 -28.08 -1.98 40.66
N GLU A 19 -28.93 -0.96 40.49
CA GLU A 19 -29.91 -0.86 39.37
C GLU A 19 -30.40 0.60 39.21
N ILE A 20 -30.19 1.25 38.05
CA ILE A 20 -30.82 2.56 37.76
C ILE A 20 -31.26 2.74 36.28
N ILE A 21 -32.46 3.32 36.06
CA ILE A 21 -33.09 3.65 34.76
C ILE A 21 -33.55 5.12 34.79
N PHE A 22 -33.31 5.94 33.75
CA PHE A 22 -33.82 7.32 33.68
C PHE A 22 -34.54 7.70 32.37
N TYR A 23 -35.55 8.58 32.51
CA TYR A 23 -36.39 9.18 31.46
C TYR A 23 -36.54 10.70 31.75
N GLU A 24 -36.26 11.56 30.75
CA GLU A 24 -36.19 13.04 30.74
C GLU A 24 -35.22 13.70 31.75
N ILE A 25 -33.95 13.92 31.35
CA ILE A 25 -32.95 14.56 32.21
C ILE A 25 -32.00 15.56 31.50
N ILE A 26 -31.62 16.60 32.25
CA ILE A 26 -30.61 17.63 31.95
C ILE A 26 -29.68 17.81 33.17
N PHE A 27 -28.35 17.76 33.02
CA PHE A 27 -27.41 18.19 34.08
C PHE A 27 -26.30 19.11 33.59
N TYR A 28 -25.85 20.01 34.49
CA TYR A 28 -24.93 21.13 34.21
C TYR A 28 -23.53 21.04 34.83
N GLN A 29 -23.32 20.25 35.89
CA GLN A 29 -21.98 19.93 36.41
C GLN A 29 -22.08 18.71 37.35
N PHE A 30 -21.32 17.65 37.06
CA PHE A 30 -21.37 16.40 37.83
C PHE A 30 -19.98 15.78 38.04
N ILE A 31 -19.68 15.33 39.27
CA ILE A 31 -18.41 14.68 39.62
C ILE A 31 -18.69 13.45 40.48
N PHE A 32 -18.15 12.29 40.06
CA PHE A 32 -18.16 11.05 40.82
C PHE A 32 -16.74 10.66 41.28
N TYR A 33 -16.67 9.97 42.42
CA TYR A 33 -15.46 9.31 42.93
C TYR A 33 -15.86 7.95 43.54
N GLU A 34 -15.08 6.92 43.19
CA GLU A 34 -15.14 5.53 43.68
C GLU A 34 -16.54 4.89 43.68
N ILE A 35 -17.04 4.57 42.48
CA ILE A 35 -18.30 3.86 42.27
C ILE A 35 -18.09 2.53 41.55
N ILE A 36 -18.78 1.49 42.03
CA ILE A 36 -19.06 0.28 41.27
C ILE A 36 -20.53 0.35 40.87
N VAL A 37 -20.81 0.42 39.56
CA VAL A 37 -22.17 0.37 39.03
C VAL A 37 -22.39 -0.91 38.24
N CYS A 38 -23.49 -1.62 38.55
CA CYS A 38 -23.80 -2.89 37.91
C CYS A 38 -24.65 -2.75 36.63
N GLU A 39 -25.71 -1.92 36.62
CA GLU A 39 -26.57 -1.73 35.43
C GLU A 39 -27.16 -0.30 35.37
N ILE A 40 -26.98 0.42 34.25
CA ILE A 40 -27.61 1.73 33.98
C ILE A 40 -28.21 1.82 32.56
N ILE A 41 -29.43 2.38 32.45
CA ILE A 41 -30.06 2.74 31.18
C ILE A 41 -30.47 4.22 31.18
N PHE A 42 -30.08 4.98 30.15
CA PHE A 42 -30.52 6.37 29.91
C PHE A 42 -31.34 6.48 28.61
N TYR A 43 -32.42 7.27 28.66
CA TYR A 43 -33.26 7.62 27.51
C TYR A 43 -33.52 9.13 27.46
N GLU A 44 -33.26 9.77 26.32
CA GLU A 44 -33.45 11.22 26.06
C GLU A 44 -32.77 12.13 27.11
N VAL A 45 -31.44 12.27 27.02
CA VAL A 45 -30.65 12.98 28.04
C VAL A 45 -29.68 14.00 27.43
N ILE A 46 -29.52 15.14 28.10
CA ILE A 46 -28.48 16.13 27.78
C ILE A 46 -27.56 16.32 28.98
N PHE A 47 -26.26 16.15 28.76
CA PHE A 47 -25.25 16.39 29.79
C PHE A 47 -24.28 17.51 29.40
N TYR A 48 -24.00 18.38 30.38
CA TYR A 48 -22.92 19.36 30.33
C TYR A 48 -21.93 19.09 31.48
N ASP A 49 -20.64 19.12 31.16
CA ASP A 49 -19.49 19.01 32.08
C ASP A 49 -19.57 17.83 33.07
N ILE A 50 -19.14 16.64 32.62
CA ILE A 50 -19.05 15.44 33.46
C ILE A 50 -17.60 14.95 33.58
N ILE A 51 -17.23 14.50 34.78
CA ILE A 51 -15.99 13.77 35.04
C ILE A 51 -16.29 12.43 35.75
N PHE A 52 -15.73 11.34 35.25
CA PHE A 52 -15.87 9.98 35.80
C PHE A 52 -14.52 9.39 36.26
N TYR A 53 -14.57 8.60 37.34
CA TYR A 53 -13.44 7.87 37.96
C TYR A 53 -13.91 6.51 38.50
N ASP A 54 -14.29 5.57 37.63
CA ASP A 54 -15.18 4.47 38.05
C ASP A 54 -14.99 3.14 37.29
N ILE A 55 -15.65 2.09 37.78
CA ILE A 55 -15.81 0.80 37.08
C ILE A 55 -17.28 0.61 36.72
N PHE A 56 -17.54 0.34 35.44
CA PHE A 56 -18.87 0.13 34.89
C PHE A 56 -19.00 -1.27 34.29
N TYR A 57 -20.07 -1.96 34.65
CA TYR A 57 -20.35 -3.30 34.13
C TYR A 57 -21.22 -3.26 32.87
N GLU A 58 -22.48 -2.84 32.98
CA GLU A 58 -23.38 -2.74 31.84
C GLU A 58 -24.01 -1.35 31.75
N ILE A 59 -23.75 -0.63 30.65
CA ILE A 59 -24.35 0.68 30.38
C ILE A 59 -24.96 0.71 28.99
N ILE A 60 -26.17 1.27 28.90
CA ILE A 60 -26.82 1.58 27.63
C ILE A 60 -27.21 3.06 27.59
N PHE A 61 -26.78 3.76 26.53
CA PHE A 61 -27.19 5.12 26.22
C PHE A 61 -28.02 5.15 24.93
N CYS A 62 -29.23 5.71 25.00
CA CYS A 62 -30.10 5.91 23.84
C CYS A 62 -30.50 7.39 23.71
N GLU A 63 -30.33 7.96 22.52
CA GLU A 63 -30.76 9.33 22.19
C GLU A 63 -30.15 10.38 23.15
N VAL A 64 -28.82 10.38 23.28
CA VAL A 64 -28.09 11.21 24.26
C VAL A 64 -27.18 12.23 23.57
N ILE A 65 -27.11 13.42 24.14
CA ILE A 65 -26.15 14.46 23.72
C ILE A 65 -25.22 14.78 24.89
N PHE A 66 -23.92 14.69 24.62
CA PHE A 66 -22.86 15.06 25.54
C PHE A 66 -22.04 16.22 25.00
N TYR A 67 -21.89 17.26 25.80
CA TYR A 67 -21.06 18.42 25.42
C TYR A 67 -19.59 18.26 25.79
N MET A 68 -19.30 18.04 27.06
CA MET A 68 -17.94 17.88 27.57
C MET A 68 -17.92 16.70 28.54
N ILE A 69 -17.16 15.66 28.22
CA ILE A 69 -16.94 14.54 29.13
C ILE A 69 -15.46 14.25 29.27
N ILE A 70 -15.03 13.96 30.49
CA ILE A 70 -13.70 13.43 30.75
C ILE A 70 -13.81 12.14 31.56
N PHE A 71 -13.18 11.08 31.06
CA PHE A 71 -13.01 9.80 31.77
C PHE A 71 -11.56 9.66 32.22
N TYR A 72 -11.35 9.36 33.50
CA TYR A 72 -10.03 9.08 34.06
C TYR A 72 -10.01 7.71 34.74
N GLU A 73 -9.08 6.84 34.36
CA GLU A 73 -8.84 5.54 35.00
C GLU A 73 -10.11 4.67 35.08
N VAL A 74 -10.80 4.54 33.94
CA VAL A 74 -12.12 3.88 33.86
C VAL A 74 -12.02 2.49 33.25
N LEU A 75 -12.79 1.56 33.78
CA LEU A 75 -12.98 0.22 33.21
C LEU A 75 -14.44 0.05 32.79
N PHE A 76 -14.65 -0.35 31.54
CA PHE A 76 -15.95 -0.66 30.99
C PHE A 76 -16.02 -2.12 30.51
N TYR A 77 -16.98 -2.88 31.03
CA TYR A 77 -17.20 -4.25 30.57
C TYR A 77 -18.07 -4.32 29.31
N MET A 78 -19.28 -3.79 29.35
CA MET A 78 -20.20 -3.74 28.23
C MET A 78 -20.79 -2.33 28.12
N ILE A 79 -20.62 -1.67 26.97
CA ILE A 79 -21.32 -0.43 26.67
C ILE A 79 -21.98 -0.49 25.30
N ILE A 80 -23.20 0.02 25.24
CA ILE A 80 -23.90 0.26 23.97
C ILE A 80 -24.30 1.73 23.89
N PHE A 81 -23.93 2.37 22.78
CA PHE A 81 -24.41 3.71 22.41
C PHE A 81 -25.30 3.60 21.17
N TYR A 82 -26.51 4.15 21.26
CA TYR A 82 -27.47 4.22 20.17
C TYR A 82 -27.94 5.66 19.94
N GLU A 83 -27.69 6.19 18.74
CA GLU A 83 -28.07 7.57 18.37
C GLU A 83 -27.54 8.61 19.37
N VAL A 84 -26.21 8.65 19.52
CA VAL A 84 -25.53 9.52 20.49
C VAL A 84 -24.64 10.55 19.78
N ILE A 85 -24.60 11.77 20.31
CA ILE A 85 -23.71 12.84 19.84
C ILE A 85 -22.77 13.24 20.97
N PHE A 86 -21.48 13.23 20.66
CA PHE A 86 -20.40 13.71 21.53
C PHE A 86 -19.75 14.93 20.88
N TYR A 87 -19.76 16.08 21.57
CA TYR A 87 -19.05 17.26 21.10
C TYR A 87 -17.56 17.23 21.46
N GLU A 88 -17.23 17.12 22.74
CA GLU A 88 -15.85 17.00 23.20
C GLU A 88 -15.75 15.89 24.26
N VAL A 89 -14.89 14.90 23.99
CA VAL A 89 -14.66 13.78 24.91
C VAL A 89 -13.18 13.52 25.05
N ILE A 90 -12.75 13.34 26.29
CA ILE A 90 -11.37 12.96 26.59
C ILE A 90 -11.36 11.70 27.46
N PHE A 91 -10.60 10.70 27.02
CA PHE A 91 -10.37 9.47 27.78
C PHE A 91 -8.89 9.37 28.18
N TYR A 92 -8.64 9.30 29.48
CA TYR A 92 -7.34 9.05 30.08
C TYR A 92 -7.33 7.68 30.75
N LYS A 93 -6.45 6.78 30.29
CA LYS A 93 -6.26 5.43 30.86
C LYS A 93 -7.57 4.65 30.98
N VAL A 94 -8.11 4.22 29.84
CA VAL A 94 -9.42 3.54 29.81
C VAL A 94 -9.30 2.17 29.17
N ILE A 95 -9.99 1.19 29.73
CA ILE A 95 -10.09 -0.15 29.14
C ILE A 95 -11.55 -0.45 28.85
N PHE A 96 -11.79 -0.91 27.64
CA PHE A 96 -13.09 -1.34 27.13
C PHE A 96 -13.00 -2.82 26.78
N TYR A 97 -13.85 -3.66 27.40
CA TYR A 97 -13.94 -5.07 27.03
C TYR A 97 -14.83 -5.27 25.81
N GLU A 98 -16.06 -4.76 25.83
CA GLU A 98 -16.96 -4.80 24.68
C GLU A 98 -17.70 -3.48 24.54
N VAL A 99 -17.60 -2.88 23.37
CA VAL A 99 -18.29 -1.64 23.05
C VAL A 99 -18.94 -1.72 21.69
N ILE A 100 -20.19 -1.30 21.64
CA ILE A 100 -20.94 -1.19 20.39
C ILE A 100 -21.45 0.24 20.25
N PHE A 101 -21.13 0.85 19.12
CA PHE A 101 -21.65 2.15 18.73
C PHE A 101 -22.53 1.99 17.49
N TYR A 102 -23.74 2.54 17.55
CA TYR A 102 -24.66 2.58 16.43
C TYR A 102 -25.16 3.99 16.20
N LYS A 103 -24.92 4.54 15.00
CA LYS A 103 -25.27 5.91 14.61
C LYS A 103 -24.77 6.94 15.61
N VAL A 104 -23.46 6.98 15.80
CA VAL A 104 -22.82 7.91 16.74
C VAL A 104 -22.04 8.97 15.98
N ILE A 105 -22.09 10.20 16.46
CA ILE A 105 -21.30 11.30 15.92
C ILE A 105 -20.35 11.79 17.00
N PHE A 106 -19.09 11.86 16.65
CA PHE A 106 -18.04 12.43 17.47
C PHE A 106 -17.46 13.66 16.78
N CYS A 107 -17.61 14.83 17.39
CA CYS A 107 -17.02 16.06 16.85
C CYS A 107 -15.53 16.12 17.19
N GLU A 108 -15.16 16.10 18.47
CA GLU A 108 -13.77 16.10 18.93
C GLU A 108 -13.57 14.99 19.98
N ILE A 109 -12.61 14.09 19.75
CA ILE A 109 -12.20 13.10 20.75
C ILE A 109 -10.70 13.08 20.91
N ILE A 110 -10.26 12.97 22.16
CA ILE A 110 -8.88 12.64 22.49
C ILE A 110 -8.84 11.37 23.32
N PHE A 111 -8.04 10.42 22.85
CA PHE A 111 -7.79 9.14 23.48
C PHE A 111 -6.30 9.03 23.79
N CYS A 112 -5.95 8.97 25.09
CA CYS A 112 -4.53 9.01 25.50
C CYS A 112 -3.90 7.61 25.63
N GLU A 113 -4.41 6.78 26.53
CA GLU A 113 -3.90 5.42 26.80
C GLU A 113 -5.11 4.49 26.86
N ILE A 114 -5.35 3.71 25.80
CA ILE A 114 -6.60 2.93 25.68
C ILE A 114 -6.37 1.52 25.17
N ILE A 115 -7.15 0.60 25.74
CA ILE A 115 -7.23 -0.77 25.27
C ILE A 115 -8.69 -1.10 24.95
N PHE A 116 -8.94 -1.49 23.71
CA PHE A 116 -10.20 -2.08 23.28
C PHE A 116 -9.99 -3.57 23.03
N TYR A 117 -10.74 -4.43 23.74
CA TYR A 117 -10.75 -5.86 23.42
C TYR A 117 -11.63 -6.15 22.21
N THR A 118 -12.90 -5.77 22.27
CA THR A 118 -13.81 -5.88 21.14
C THR A 118 -14.55 -4.56 20.97
N ILE A 119 -14.50 -4.01 19.76
CA ILE A 119 -15.27 -2.81 19.43
C ILE A 119 -15.89 -2.92 18.04
N ILE A 120 -17.16 -2.56 17.98
CA ILE A 120 -17.93 -2.57 16.75
C ILE A 120 -18.54 -1.20 16.55
N PHE A 121 -18.26 -0.63 15.38
CA PHE A 121 -18.75 0.66 14.96
C PHE A 121 -19.69 0.47 13.76
N TYR A 122 -20.89 1.03 13.85
CA TYR A 122 -21.89 1.05 12.79
C TYR A 122 -22.38 2.47 12.53
N GLU A 123 -22.15 2.96 11.30
CA GLU A 123 -22.59 4.28 10.82
C GLU A 123 -22.08 5.43 11.70
N ILE A 124 -20.77 5.50 11.92
CA ILE A 124 -20.14 6.54 12.73
C ILE A 124 -19.49 7.59 11.87
N ILE A 125 -19.57 8.81 12.36
CA ILE A 125 -18.86 9.94 11.81
C ILE A 125 -17.94 10.48 12.90
N PHE A 126 -16.66 10.46 12.59
CA PHE A 126 -15.65 11.15 13.38
C PHE A 126 -15.21 12.40 12.63
N CYS A 127 -15.31 13.57 13.26
CA CYS A 127 -14.90 14.84 12.65
C CYS A 127 -13.46 15.22 12.95
N GLU A 128 -13.01 15.04 14.20
CA GLU A 128 -11.62 15.23 14.62
C GLU A 128 -11.31 14.19 15.72
N ILE A 129 -10.28 13.36 15.53
CA ILE A 129 -9.82 12.43 16.56
C ILE A 129 -8.30 12.46 16.69
N ILE A 130 -7.84 12.41 17.93
CA ILE A 130 -6.45 12.16 18.26
C ILE A 130 -6.34 10.92 19.14
N PHE A 131 -5.55 9.96 18.67
CA PHE A 131 -5.18 8.75 19.39
C PHE A 131 -3.69 8.78 19.71
N TYR A 132 -3.31 8.74 20.99
CA TYR A 132 -1.90 8.72 21.41
C TYR A 132 -1.32 7.30 21.50
N GLU A 133 -1.75 6.50 22.49
CA GLU A 133 -1.28 5.12 22.69
C GLU A 133 -2.48 4.18 22.77
N ILE A 134 -2.70 3.38 21.72
CA ILE A 134 -3.89 2.53 21.65
C ILE A 134 -3.60 1.12 21.15
N ILE A 135 -4.28 0.19 21.80
CA ILE A 135 -4.30 -1.20 21.38
C ILE A 135 -5.75 -1.60 21.12
N PHE A 136 -5.98 -2.09 19.90
CA PHE A 136 -7.20 -2.74 19.50
C PHE A 136 -6.93 -4.23 19.29
N PHE A 137 -7.67 -5.10 19.97
CA PHE A 137 -7.58 -6.55 19.73
C PHE A 137 -8.48 -6.97 18.57
N GLU A 138 -9.78 -6.70 18.64
CA GLU A 138 -10.73 -7.00 17.57
C GLU A 138 -11.57 -5.76 17.25
N VAL A 139 -11.57 -5.34 15.99
CA VAL A 139 -12.36 -4.19 15.53
C VAL A 139 -13.09 -4.44 14.24
N ILE A 140 -14.32 -3.95 14.18
CA ILE A 140 -15.11 -3.87 12.94
C ILE A 140 -15.60 -2.44 12.76
N PHE A 141 -15.36 -1.86 11.58
CA PHE A 141 -15.78 -0.50 11.21
C PHE A 141 -16.72 -0.50 9.98
N TYR A 142 -17.68 0.41 9.99
CA TYR A 142 -18.63 0.75 8.91
C TYR A 142 -18.85 2.28 8.85
N ASP A 143 -17.77 3.03 8.65
CA ASP A 143 -17.69 4.41 9.14
C ASP A 143 -16.98 5.39 8.20
N MET A 144 -17.14 6.68 8.52
CA MET A 144 -16.39 7.77 7.89
C MET A 144 -15.52 8.50 8.90
N PHE A 145 -14.26 8.72 8.52
CA PHE A 145 -13.29 9.46 9.30
C PHE A 145 -12.89 10.74 8.57
N TYR A 146 -13.09 11.87 9.23
CA TYR A 146 -12.54 13.16 8.85
C TYR A 146 -11.48 13.52 9.91
N GLU A 147 -10.30 13.97 9.46
CA GLU A 147 -9.21 14.48 10.29
C GLU A 147 -8.85 13.59 11.50
N VAL A 148 -8.05 12.55 11.24
CA VAL A 148 -7.61 11.63 12.29
C VAL A 148 -6.10 11.60 12.41
N ILE A 149 -5.61 11.65 13.64
CA ILE A 149 -4.20 11.52 13.97
C ILE A 149 -4.00 10.34 14.90
N PHE A 150 -3.17 9.40 14.47
CA PHE A 150 -2.72 8.25 15.26
C PHE A 150 -1.22 8.39 15.53
N TYR A 151 -0.82 8.43 16.80
CA TYR A 151 0.59 8.43 17.18
C TYR A 151 1.16 7.01 17.26
N GLU A 152 0.78 6.24 18.27
CA GLU A 152 1.24 4.86 18.47
C GLU A 152 0.02 3.93 18.57
N VAL A 153 -0.26 3.20 17.49
CA VAL A 153 -1.41 2.29 17.45
C VAL A 153 -1.06 0.90 16.99
N ILE A 154 -1.57 -0.08 17.75
CA ILE A 154 -1.49 -1.50 17.41
C ILE A 154 -2.91 -2.01 17.20
N PHE A 155 -3.11 -2.63 16.05
CA PHE A 155 -4.30 -3.39 15.77
C PHE A 155 -3.94 -4.86 15.56
N CYS A 156 -4.57 -5.75 16.34
CA CYS A 156 -4.36 -7.19 16.19
C CYS A 156 -5.22 -7.74 15.05
N GLU A 157 -6.53 -7.55 15.10
CA GLU A 157 -7.47 -7.99 14.06
C GLU A 157 -8.43 -6.84 13.70
N ILE A 158 -8.50 -6.49 12.42
CA ILE A 158 -9.44 -5.49 11.91
C ILE A 158 -10.17 -6.00 10.68
N ILE A 159 -11.46 -5.66 10.61
CA ILE A 159 -12.21 -5.72 9.37
C ILE A 159 -12.83 -4.33 9.11
N LEU A 160 -12.51 -3.75 7.95
CA LEU A 160 -13.13 -2.52 7.47
C LEU A 160 -14.13 -2.84 6.36
N TYR A 161 -15.33 -2.29 6.45
CA TYR A 161 -16.36 -2.36 5.42
C TYR A 161 -16.82 -0.96 5.02
N GLU A 162 -16.77 -0.63 3.73
CA GLU A 162 -17.29 0.63 3.18
C GLU A 162 -16.72 1.87 3.91
N VAL A 163 -15.43 1.84 4.26
CA VAL A 163 -14.80 2.89 5.07
C VAL A 163 -14.16 3.95 4.19
N ILE A 164 -14.34 5.22 4.58
CA ILE A 164 -13.69 6.36 3.92
C ILE A 164 -12.87 7.14 4.95
N PHE A 165 -11.61 7.39 4.61
CA PHE A 165 -10.70 8.23 5.38
C PHE A 165 -10.37 9.50 4.62
N TYR A 166 -10.50 10.65 5.29
CA TYR A 166 -10.09 11.96 4.82
C TYR A 166 -9.05 12.55 5.78
N GLU A 167 -7.93 13.02 5.22
CA GLU A 167 -6.90 13.77 5.95
C GLU A 167 -6.40 13.02 7.19
N VAL A 168 -5.79 11.85 6.99
CA VAL A 168 -5.34 11.00 8.09
C VAL A 168 -3.83 10.94 8.18
N MET A 169 -3.31 11.08 9.40
CA MET A 169 -1.89 10.91 9.70
C MET A 169 -1.66 9.77 10.66
N PHE A 170 -0.72 8.91 10.31
CA PHE A 170 -0.28 7.76 11.08
C PHE A 170 1.22 7.88 11.35
N TYR A 171 1.63 8.00 12.61
CA TYR A 171 3.06 8.09 12.97
C TYR A 171 3.71 6.72 13.11
N GLU A 172 3.28 5.91 14.06
CA GLU A 172 3.76 4.55 14.29
C GLU A 172 2.57 3.60 14.37
N MET A 173 2.44 2.74 13.37
CA MET A 173 1.35 1.78 13.32
C MET A 173 1.78 0.37 13.01
N ILE A 174 1.16 -0.57 13.72
CA ILE A 174 1.32 -2.00 13.48
C ILE A 174 -0.05 -2.62 13.28
N PHE A 175 -0.17 -3.31 12.16
CA PHE A 175 -1.31 -4.13 11.82
C PHE A 175 -0.89 -5.59 11.73
N CYS A 176 -1.44 -6.43 12.61
CA CYS A 176 -1.17 -7.86 12.56
C CYS A 176 -2.01 -8.55 11.48
N GLU A 177 -3.33 -8.42 11.55
CA GLU A 177 -4.26 -8.98 10.56
C GLU A 177 -5.29 -7.90 10.18
N ILE A 178 -5.41 -7.58 8.88
CA ILE A 178 -6.47 -6.69 8.39
C ILE A 178 -7.13 -7.25 7.14
N ILE A 179 -8.44 -7.05 7.06
CA ILE A 179 -9.21 -7.20 5.84
C ILE A 179 -9.90 -5.88 5.50
N PHE A 180 -9.68 -5.38 4.29
CA PHE A 180 -10.36 -4.21 3.73
C PHE A 180 -11.40 -4.63 2.68
N TYR A 181 -12.66 -4.32 2.94
CA TYR A 181 -13.75 -4.38 1.96
C TYR A 181 -14.18 -2.96 1.60
N GLU A 182 -13.97 -2.58 0.34
CA GLU A 182 -14.36 -1.26 -0.21
C GLU A 182 -13.86 -0.09 0.66
N VAL A 183 -12.56 0.23 0.57
CA VAL A 183 -11.97 1.32 1.35
C VAL A 183 -11.35 2.40 0.47
N ILE A 184 -11.62 3.65 0.81
CA ILE A 184 -11.09 4.81 0.10
C ILE A 184 -10.28 5.70 1.05
N PHE A 185 -9.09 6.03 0.61
CA PHE A 185 -8.13 6.86 1.31
C PHE A 185 -7.86 8.15 0.54
N TYR A 186 -8.25 9.29 1.15
CA TYR A 186 -7.96 10.63 0.68
C TYR A 186 -6.95 11.31 1.61
N ASP A 187 -5.87 11.83 1.04
CA ASP A 187 -4.84 12.65 1.69
C ASP A 187 -4.27 11.98 2.95
N ILE A 188 -3.51 10.90 2.77
CA ILE A 188 -3.00 10.09 3.89
C ILE A 188 -1.49 10.09 3.95
N ILE A 189 -0.98 10.24 5.17
CA ILE A 189 0.44 10.19 5.45
C ILE A 189 0.72 9.09 6.47
N PHE A 190 1.59 8.16 6.11
CA PHE A 190 2.16 7.16 6.99
C PHE A 190 3.64 7.45 7.20
N TYR A 191 4.07 7.63 8.45
CA TYR A 191 5.48 7.79 8.78
C TYR A 191 6.17 6.43 8.93
N GLU A 192 5.72 5.61 9.88
CA GLU A 192 6.23 4.26 10.10
C GLU A 192 5.04 3.30 10.20
N ILE A 193 4.94 2.35 9.28
CA ILE A 193 3.85 1.37 9.28
C ILE A 193 4.33 -0.02 8.93
N ILE A 194 3.82 -0.99 9.69
CA ILE A 194 4.05 -2.41 9.48
C ILE A 194 2.71 -3.10 9.27
N PHE A 195 2.61 -3.80 8.15
CA PHE A 195 1.51 -4.68 7.79
C PHE A 195 2.04 -6.12 7.76
N ASN A 196 1.55 -6.97 8.68
CA ASN A 196 1.94 -8.38 8.70
C ASN A 196 1.12 -9.19 7.70
N GLU A 197 -0.17 -9.38 7.95
CA GLU A 197 -1.08 -10.09 7.04
C GLU A 197 -2.22 -9.16 6.63
N VAL A 198 -2.33 -8.86 5.33
CA VAL A 198 -3.37 -7.95 4.83
C VAL A 198 -4.02 -8.46 3.56
N ILE A 199 -5.35 -8.34 3.53
CA ILE A 199 -6.15 -8.60 2.33
C ILE A 199 -6.92 -7.34 1.98
N PHE A 200 -6.75 -6.89 0.74
CA PHE A 200 -7.50 -5.80 0.16
C PHE A 200 -8.39 -6.33 -0.96
N TYR A 201 -9.71 -6.16 -0.83
CA TYR A 201 -10.65 -6.52 -1.89
C TYR A 201 -10.79 -5.42 -2.94
N GLU A 202 -11.23 -4.24 -2.52
CA GLU A 202 -11.36 -3.06 -3.38
C GLU A 202 -10.84 -1.86 -2.59
N VAL A 203 -9.69 -1.31 -3.00
CA VAL A 203 -9.12 -0.14 -2.33
C VAL A 203 -8.64 0.93 -3.30
N ILE A 204 -8.93 2.18 -2.95
CA ILE A 204 -8.51 3.36 -3.71
C ILE A 204 -7.68 4.26 -2.81
N PHE A 205 -6.47 4.59 -3.26
CA PHE A 205 -5.62 5.61 -2.68
C PHE A 205 -5.50 6.77 -3.65
N CYS A 206 -5.95 7.97 -3.25
CA CYS A 206 -5.91 9.15 -4.10
C CYS A 206 -4.59 9.91 -3.98
N GLU A 207 -4.29 10.44 -2.79
CA GLU A 207 -3.03 11.14 -2.50
C GLU A 207 -2.44 10.53 -1.24
N THR A 208 -1.41 9.69 -1.39
CA THR A 208 -0.78 9.05 -0.23
C THR A 208 0.74 9.13 -0.22
N ILE A 209 1.26 9.34 0.99
CA ILE A 209 2.69 9.41 1.25
C ILE A 209 3.04 8.38 2.31
N PHE A 210 4.04 7.58 2.00
CA PHE A 210 4.60 6.56 2.84
C PHE A 210 6.08 6.85 3.05
N TYR A 211 6.50 7.12 4.29
CA TYR A 211 7.92 7.34 4.60
C TYR A 211 8.66 6.01 4.80
N GLU A 212 8.24 5.19 5.76
CA GLU A 212 8.79 3.86 6.01
C GLU A 212 7.66 2.84 6.12
N VAL A 213 7.69 1.83 5.25
CA VAL A 213 6.65 0.79 5.21
C VAL A 213 7.24 -0.59 5.06
N ILE A 214 6.70 -1.53 5.82
CA ILE A 214 6.98 -2.95 5.64
C ILE A 214 5.66 -3.69 5.44
N PHE A 215 5.58 -4.43 4.35
CA PHE A 215 4.54 -5.39 4.06
C PHE A 215 5.14 -6.79 4.08
N TYR A 216 4.64 -7.67 4.96
CA TYR A 216 5.10 -9.07 5.02
C TYR A 216 4.31 -9.96 4.06
N GLU A 217 3.02 -10.13 4.27
CA GLU A 217 2.13 -10.95 3.42
C GLU A 217 0.92 -10.11 3.03
N VAL A 218 0.80 -9.79 1.74
CA VAL A 218 -0.30 -8.96 1.24
C VAL A 218 -0.93 -9.52 -0.02
N ILE A 219 -2.26 -9.54 -0.02
CA ILE A 219 -3.05 -9.89 -1.20
C ILE A 219 -3.92 -8.70 -1.57
N PHE A 220 -3.82 -8.33 -2.85
CA PHE A 220 -4.57 -7.26 -3.45
C PHE A 220 -5.44 -7.81 -4.58
N TYR A 221 -6.76 -7.70 -4.46
CA TYR A 221 -7.69 -8.09 -5.52
C TYR A 221 -7.87 -6.99 -6.55
N GLU A 222 -8.43 -5.85 -6.15
CA GLU A 222 -8.58 -4.67 -7.00
C GLU A 222 -8.03 -3.43 -6.27
N ILE A 223 -6.99 -2.80 -6.81
CA ILE A 223 -6.47 -1.55 -6.28
C ILE A 223 -6.31 -0.47 -7.34
N ILE A 224 -6.63 0.76 -6.93
CA ILE A 224 -6.28 1.96 -7.68
C ILE A 224 -5.41 2.85 -6.80
N PHE A 225 -4.25 3.21 -7.35
CA PHE A 225 -3.32 4.14 -6.77
C PHE A 225 -3.21 5.35 -7.72
N CYS A 226 -3.71 6.52 -7.31
CA CYS A 226 -3.71 7.74 -8.14
C CYS A 226 -2.38 8.49 -8.06
N GLU A 227 -2.03 9.06 -6.89
CA GLU A 227 -0.79 9.80 -6.66
C GLU A 227 -0.13 9.29 -5.38
N ILE A 228 1.00 8.58 -5.52
CA ILE A 228 1.66 7.94 -4.38
C ILE A 228 3.15 8.17 -4.36
N ILE A 229 3.65 8.46 -3.17
CA ILE A 229 5.07 8.60 -2.91
C ILE A 229 5.47 7.63 -1.81
N PHE A 230 6.44 6.78 -2.13
CA PHE A 230 7.08 5.85 -1.23
C PHE A 230 8.55 6.22 -1.06
N TYR A 231 8.97 6.54 0.16
CA TYR A 231 10.39 6.84 0.44
C TYR A 231 11.21 5.58 0.68
N GLU A 232 10.86 4.78 1.69
CA GLU A 232 11.45 3.47 1.95
C GLU A 232 10.37 2.41 2.10
N VAL A 233 10.40 1.38 1.26
CA VAL A 233 9.43 0.28 1.33
C VAL A 233 10.10 -1.06 1.20
N ILE A 234 9.65 -2.00 2.02
CA ILE A 234 9.98 -3.40 1.89
C ILE A 234 8.70 -4.18 1.72
N PHE A 235 8.67 -4.99 0.69
CA PHE A 235 7.62 -5.95 0.43
C PHE A 235 8.22 -7.35 0.40
N CYS A 236 7.74 -8.22 1.29
CA CYS A 236 8.26 -9.58 1.39
C CYS A 236 7.52 -10.52 0.43
N GLU A 237 6.23 -10.74 0.64
CA GLU A 237 5.39 -11.58 -0.20
C GLU A 237 4.14 -10.79 -0.60
N ILE A 238 3.99 -10.48 -1.88
CA ILE A 238 2.79 -9.83 -2.39
C ILE A 238 2.19 -10.59 -3.56
N ILE A 239 0.86 -10.63 -3.60
CA ILE A 239 0.10 -11.02 -4.78
C ILE A 239 -0.84 -9.88 -5.15
N PHE A 240 -0.80 -9.50 -6.42
CA PHE A 240 -1.75 -8.56 -6.98
C PHE A 240 -2.51 -9.19 -8.14
N TYR A 241 -3.84 -9.10 -8.09
CA TYR A 241 -4.71 -9.56 -9.17
C TYR A 241 -4.94 -8.46 -10.22
N GLU A 242 -5.58 -7.36 -9.85
CA GLU A 242 -5.84 -6.22 -10.72
C GLU A 242 -5.38 -4.92 -10.04
N ILE A 243 -4.49 -4.17 -10.70
CA ILE A 243 -4.09 -2.84 -10.22
C ILE A 243 -4.04 -1.83 -11.34
N MET A 244 -4.39 -0.59 -10.98
CA MET A 244 -4.01 0.58 -11.75
C MET A 244 -3.18 1.55 -10.92
N PHE A 245 -2.05 1.95 -11.48
CA PHE A 245 -1.18 2.99 -10.95
C PHE A 245 -1.13 4.15 -11.93
N TYR A 246 -1.57 5.33 -11.50
CA TYR A 246 -1.51 6.55 -12.34
C TYR A 246 -0.16 7.24 -12.23
N GLU A 247 0.18 7.77 -11.06
CA GLU A 247 1.46 8.42 -10.79
C GLU A 247 2.05 7.87 -9.50
N VAL A 248 3.18 7.17 -9.62
CA VAL A 248 3.89 6.64 -8.44
C VAL A 248 5.37 6.94 -8.47
N ILE A 249 5.88 7.37 -7.32
CA ILE A 249 7.30 7.60 -7.11
C ILE A 249 7.79 6.71 -5.97
N PHE A 250 8.83 5.94 -6.27
CA PHE A 250 9.52 5.09 -5.34
C PHE A 250 10.98 5.56 -5.20
N TYR A 251 11.38 5.97 -4.00
CA TYR A 251 12.78 6.35 -3.76
C TYR A 251 13.66 5.12 -3.49
N LYS A 252 13.28 4.28 -2.53
CA LYS A 252 14.01 3.06 -2.22
C LYS A 252 13.06 1.92 -1.93
N VAL A 253 13.12 0.87 -2.73
CA VAL A 253 12.22 -0.28 -2.60
C VAL A 253 12.94 -1.59 -2.68
N ILE A 254 12.52 -2.51 -1.83
CA ILE A 254 12.93 -3.91 -1.91
C ILE A 254 11.68 -4.76 -2.06
N PHE A 255 11.72 -5.58 -3.10
CA PHE A 255 10.71 -6.57 -3.41
C PHE A 255 11.34 -7.95 -3.35
N CYS A 256 10.93 -8.77 -2.38
CA CYS A 256 11.47 -10.13 -2.22
C CYS A 256 10.76 -11.11 -3.15
N GLU A 257 9.45 -11.31 -2.99
CA GLU A 257 8.63 -12.18 -3.82
C GLU A 257 7.36 -11.44 -4.24
N ILE A 258 7.15 -11.26 -5.55
CA ILE A 258 5.90 -10.72 -6.05
C ILE A 258 5.39 -11.43 -7.29
N ILE A 259 4.06 -11.56 -7.30
CA ILE A 259 3.30 -11.97 -8.46
C ILE A 259 2.28 -10.90 -8.80
N PHE A 260 2.24 -10.50 -10.07
CA PHE A 260 1.19 -9.67 -10.61
C PHE A 260 0.48 -10.38 -11.75
N TYR A 261 -0.86 -10.27 -11.80
CA TYR A 261 -1.68 -10.90 -12.83
C TYR A 261 -2.16 -9.97 -13.93
N GLU A 262 -2.66 -8.78 -13.59
CA GLU A 262 -3.07 -7.75 -14.53
C GLU A 262 -2.74 -6.38 -13.92
N ILE A 263 -1.89 -5.60 -14.60
CA ILE A 263 -1.55 -4.25 -14.14
C ILE A 263 -1.53 -3.26 -15.29
N MET A 264 -2.01 -2.06 -14.97
CA MET A 264 -1.79 -0.88 -15.77
C MET A 264 -0.92 0.10 -14.98
N PHE A 265 0.23 0.47 -15.54
CA PHE A 265 1.05 1.55 -15.05
C PHE A 265 1.09 2.69 -16.07
N TYR A 266 0.69 3.88 -15.64
CA TYR A 266 0.76 5.07 -16.50
C TYR A 266 2.12 5.77 -16.37
N GLU A 267 2.45 6.30 -15.20
CA GLU A 267 3.72 6.95 -14.92
C GLU A 267 4.32 6.42 -13.61
N ILE A 268 5.49 5.79 -13.70
CA ILE A 268 6.25 5.38 -12.51
C ILE A 268 7.69 5.85 -12.59
N ILE A 269 8.21 6.28 -11.44
CA ILE A 269 9.63 6.56 -11.26
C ILE A 269 10.17 5.75 -10.10
N PHE A 270 11.22 4.98 -10.36
CA PHE A 270 12.01 4.28 -9.35
C PHE A 270 13.42 4.87 -9.29
N TYR A 271 13.86 5.31 -8.12
CA TYR A 271 15.24 5.76 -7.90
C TYR A 271 16.18 4.61 -7.59
N GLU A 272 15.92 3.86 -6.51
CA GLU A 272 16.68 2.67 -6.13
C GLU A 272 15.71 1.51 -5.90
N ILE A 273 15.87 0.42 -6.65
CA ILE A 273 15.01 -0.75 -6.48
C ILE A 273 15.75 -2.07 -6.63
N ILE A 274 15.37 -3.02 -5.79
CA ILE A 274 15.87 -4.39 -5.84
C ILE A 274 14.67 -5.33 -5.92
N PHE A 275 14.68 -6.19 -6.92
CA PHE A 275 13.73 -7.29 -7.08
C PHE A 275 14.48 -8.61 -6.98
N TYR A 276 14.09 -9.47 -6.03
CA TYR A 276 14.67 -10.81 -5.89
C TYR A 276 13.98 -11.83 -6.78
N GLU A 277 12.69 -12.09 -6.53
CA GLU A 277 11.89 -13.02 -7.32
C GLU A 277 10.61 -12.35 -7.77
N PHE A 278 10.42 -12.35 -9.09
CA PHE A 278 9.34 -11.57 -9.65
C PHE A 278 8.69 -12.25 -10.86
N ILE A 279 7.36 -12.30 -10.85
CA ILE A 279 6.57 -12.78 -11.98
C ILE A 279 5.50 -11.75 -12.35
N PHE A 280 5.54 -11.36 -13.62
CA PHE A 280 4.58 -10.46 -14.22
C PHE A 280 3.74 -11.20 -15.27
N TYR A 281 2.41 -11.11 -15.17
CA TYR A 281 1.50 -11.50 -16.23
C TYR A 281 0.73 -10.27 -16.73
N GLU A 282 0.57 -10.16 -18.05
CA GLU A 282 -0.33 -9.21 -18.73
C GLU A 282 -0.25 -7.76 -18.23
N ILE A 283 0.95 -7.18 -18.28
CA ILE A 283 1.16 -5.80 -17.85
C ILE A 283 1.30 -4.87 -19.02
N ILE A 284 0.74 -3.69 -18.80
CA ILE A 284 0.92 -2.56 -19.69
C ILE A 284 1.63 -1.46 -18.92
N PHE A 285 2.82 -1.13 -19.39
CA PHE A 285 3.58 0.01 -18.93
C PHE A 285 3.57 1.11 -19.98
N CYS A 286 3.03 2.28 -19.65
CA CYS A 286 3.07 3.44 -20.53
C CYS A 286 4.43 4.15 -20.44
N GLU A 287 4.77 4.71 -19.28
CA GLU A 287 6.03 5.41 -19.05
C GLU A 287 6.65 4.95 -17.71
N ILE A 288 7.84 4.35 -17.78
CA ILE A 288 8.61 4.00 -16.59
C ILE A 288 10.03 4.55 -16.69
N ILE A 289 10.50 5.11 -15.57
CA ILE A 289 11.88 5.52 -15.41
C ILE A 289 12.49 4.79 -14.22
N PHE A 290 13.64 4.18 -14.47
CA PHE A 290 14.44 3.47 -13.51
C PHE A 290 15.84 4.10 -13.46
N TYR A 291 16.25 4.62 -12.30
CA TYR A 291 17.60 5.17 -12.11
C TYR A 291 18.63 4.09 -11.77
N GLU A 292 18.44 3.38 -10.66
CA GLU A 292 19.29 2.27 -10.23
C GLU A 292 18.42 1.07 -9.91
N VAL A 293 18.64 -0.02 -10.64
CA VAL A 293 17.85 -1.25 -10.46
C VAL A 293 18.72 -2.49 -10.46
N ILE A 294 18.38 -3.41 -9.56
CA ILE A 294 18.91 -4.75 -9.57
C ILE A 294 17.75 -5.73 -9.62
N PHE A 295 17.80 -6.62 -10.60
CA PHE A 295 16.91 -7.74 -10.68
C PHE A 295 17.70 -9.04 -10.59
N TYR A 296 17.30 -9.91 -9.67
CA TYR A 296 17.86 -11.26 -9.57
C TYR A 296 17.16 -12.21 -10.54
N ASP A 297 15.94 -12.63 -10.23
CA ASP A 297 15.18 -13.59 -11.03
C ASP A 297 13.84 -12.98 -11.44
N ILE A 298 13.65 -12.77 -12.76
CA ILE A 298 12.38 -12.21 -13.29
C ILE A 298 11.85 -13.01 -14.46
N ILE A 299 10.53 -13.07 -14.55
CA ILE A 299 9.80 -13.51 -15.73
C ILE A 299 8.77 -12.45 -16.15
N PHE A 300 8.80 -12.05 -17.42
CA PHE A 300 7.88 -11.07 -18.03
C PHE A 300 7.01 -11.69 -19.14
N TYR A 301 5.74 -11.27 -19.19
CA TYR A 301 4.72 -11.62 -20.20
C TYR A 301 3.93 -10.37 -20.64
N ASP A 302 4.62 -9.34 -21.12
CA ASP A 302 4.09 -7.96 -21.03
C ASP A 302 4.22 -7.12 -22.31
N ILE A 303 3.62 -5.93 -22.27
CA ILE A 303 3.75 -4.90 -23.29
C ILE A 303 4.32 -3.64 -22.63
N PHE A 304 5.41 -3.15 -23.20
CA PHE A 304 6.10 -1.95 -22.74
C PHE A 304 6.07 -0.88 -23.84
N TYR A 305 5.53 0.29 -23.52
CA TYR A 305 5.53 1.43 -24.42
C TYR A 305 6.84 2.21 -24.33
N GLU A 306 7.10 2.89 -23.22
CA GLU A 306 8.31 3.67 -23.03
C GLU A 306 8.97 3.28 -21.70
N ILE A 307 10.20 2.76 -21.77
CA ILE A 307 11.01 2.49 -20.58
C ILE A 307 12.39 3.11 -20.71
N ILE A 308 12.84 3.75 -19.65
CA ILE A 308 14.19 4.29 -19.54
C ILE A 308 14.87 3.68 -18.32
N PHE A 309 16.01 3.05 -18.54
CA PHE A 309 16.92 2.57 -17.50
C PHE A 309 18.24 3.35 -17.56
N TYR A 310 18.64 3.97 -16.45
CA TYR A 310 19.95 4.62 -16.34
C TYR A 310 21.04 3.62 -15.98
N GLU A 311 20.92 2.95 -14.84
CA GLU A 311 21.81 1.87 -14.40
C GLU A 311 20.98 0.67 -13.99
N VAL A 312 21.17 -0.46 -14.68
CA VAL A 312 20.46 -1.70 -14.34
C VAL A 312 21.36 -2.92 -14.43
N ILE A 313 21.16 -3.83 -13.48
CA ILE A 313 21.79 -5.14 -13.45
C ILE A 313 20.71 -6.20 -13.44
N PHE A 314 20.79 -7.11 -14.40
CA PHE A 314 19.94 -8.28 -14.51
C PHE A 314 20.78 -9.53 -14.32
N TYR A 315 20.46 -10.37 -13.33
CA TYR A 315 21.17 -11.64 -13.13
C TYR A 315 20.57 -12.76 -13.98
N GLU A 316 19.30 -13.08 -13.81
CA GLU A 316 18.57 -14.07 -14.59
C GLU A 316 17.21 -13.49 -15.01
N VAL A 317 17.00 -13.38 -16.32
CA VAL A 317 15.75 -12.82 -16.84
C VAL A 317 15.22 -13.64 -17.99
N ILE A 318 13.91 -13.88 -17.95
CA ILE A 318 13.19 -14.51 -19.04
C ILE A 318 12.08 -13.59 -19.52
N PHE A 319 12.15 -13.20 -20.78
CA PHE A 319 11.06 -12.52 -21.47
C PHE A 319 10.36 -13.50 -22.39
N TYR A 320 9.04 -13.62 -22.26
CA TYR A 320 8.24 -14.47 -23.15
C TYR A 320 7.05 -13.69 -23.72
N LYS A 321 6.93 -13.63 -25.05
CA LYS A 321 5.84 -12.92 -25.75
C LYS A 321 5.74 -11.44 -25.41
N VAL A 322 6.89 -10.77 -25.35
CA VAL A 322 6.97 -9.36 -24.96
C VAL A 322 7.06 -8.46 -26.18
N ILE A 323 6.40 -7.29 -26.11
CA ILE A 323 6.54 -6.23 -27.11
C ILE A 323 7.09 -4.98 -26.43
N PHE A 324 8.16 -4.45 -27.00
CA PHE A 324 8.78 -3.20 -26.59
C PHE A 324 8.64 -2.17 -27.72
N TYR A 325 8.01 -1.03 -27.46
CA TYR A 325 7.92 0.06 -28.44
C TYR A 325 9.17 0.94 -28.42
N GLU A 326 9.52 1.48 -27.26
CA GLU A 326 10.72 2.28 -27.07
C GLU A 326 11.38 1.94 -25.74
N VAL A 327 12.65 1.54 -25.83
CA VAL A 327 13.44 1.24 -24.65
C VAL A 327 14.81 1.89 -24.76
N ILE A 328 15.19 2.62 -23.73
CA ILE A 328 16.49 3.27 -23.64
C ILE A 328 17.22 2.74 -22.42
N PHE A 329 18.44 2.28 -22.66
CA PHE A 329 19.34 1.77 -21.66
C PHE A 329 20.65 2.56 -21.73
N TYR A 330 20.98 3.29 -20.66
CA TYR A 330 22.25 4.01 -20.59
C TYR A 330 23.39 3.09 -20.18
N LYS A 331 23.24 2.34 -19.08
CA LYS A 331 24.25 1.42 -18.59
C LYS A 331 23.62 0.15 -18.08
N VAL A 332 23.97 -0.97 -18.69
CA VAL A 332 23.37 -2.25 -18.32
C VAL A 332 24.38 -3.36 -18.25
N ILE A 333 24.18 -4.24 -17.28
CA ILE A 333 24.82 -5.54 -17.22
C ILE A 333 23.74 -6.59 -17.19
N PHE A 334 23.82 -7.50 -18.15
CA PHE A 334 23.01 -8.69 -18.18
C PHE A 334 23.90 -9.92 -17.99
N CYS A 335 23.63 -10.72 -16.97
CA CYS A 335 24.37 -11.94 -16.71
C CYS A 335 23.81 -13.08 -17.56
N GLU A 336 22.55 -13.45 -17.35
CA GLU A 336 21.85 -14.46 -18.14
C GLU A 336 20.49 -13.93 -18.59
N ILE A 337 20.24 -13.97 -19.89
CA ILE A 337 18.93 -13.61 -20.44
C ILE A 337 18.47 -14.63 -21.45
N ILE A 338 17.17 -14.91 -21.39
CA ILE A 338 16.46 -15.63 -22.42
C ILE A 338 15.31 -14.76 -22.92
N PHE A 339 15.28 -14.57 -24.22
CA PHE A 339 14.24 -13.84 -24.92
C PHE A 339 13.54 -14.82 -25.87
N CYS A 340 12.23 -14.99 -25.70
CA CYS A 340 11.39 -15.86 -26.53
C CYS A 340 10.20 -15.09 -27.12
N GLU A 341 10.03 -15.14 -28.45
CA GLU A 341 8.88 -14.55 -29.16
C GLU A 341 8.72 -13.04 -28.91
N ILE A 342 9.74 -12.23 -29.25
CA ILE A 342 9.75 -10.80 -28.90
C ILE A 342 9.80 -9.88 -30.11
N ILE A 343 9.18 -8.71 -29.96
CA ILE A 343 9.26 -7.62 -30.92
C ILE A 343 9.81 -6.39 -30.21
N PHE A 344 10.89 -5.85 -30.75
CA PHE A 344 11.43 -4.56 -30.37
C PHE A 344 11.26 -3.57 -31.52
N CYS A 345 10.52 -2.49 -31.31
CA CYS A 345 10.35 -1.46 -32.32
C CYS A 345 11.57 -0.52 -32.33
N THR A 346 11.90 0.09 -31.20
CA THR A 346 13.10 0.92 -31.06
C THR A 346 13.82 0.56 -29.77
N ILE A 347 15.14 0.33 -29.87
CA ILE A 347 15.99 0.18 -28.69
C ILE A 347 17.28 0.97 -28.87
N ILE A 348 17.67 1.64 -27.80
CA ILE A 348 18.94 2.34 -27.71
C ILE A 348 19.70 1.82 -26.49
N PHE A 349 20.92 1.33 -26.74
CA PHE A 349 21.86 0.93 -25.71
C PHE A 349 23.11 1.80 -25.81
N CYS A 350 23.45 2.51 -24.73
CA CYS A 350 24.66 3.34 -24.69
C CYS A 350 25.90 2.55 -24.26
N GLU A 351 25.92 2.01 -23.04
CA GLU A 351 26.97 1.14 -22.53
C GLU A 351 26.37 -0.18 -22.09
N ILE A 352 26.82 -1.30 -22.66
CA ILE A 352 26.27 -2.59 -22.30
C ILE A 352 27.28 -3.72 -22.21
N ILE A 353 27.01 -4.63 -21.28
CA ILE A 353 27.72 -5.90 -21.15
C ILE A 353 26.69 -7.02 -21.05
N PHE A 354 26.82 -7.99 -21.95
CA PHE A 354 26.05 -9.23 -21.91
C PHE A 354 27.00 -10.42 -21.70
N TYR A 355 26.79 -11.20 -20.64
CA TYR A 355 27.56 -12.42 -20.41
C TYR A 355 27.00 -13.60 -21.21
N THR A 356 25.74 -13.96 -21.01
CA THR A 356 25.03 -14.95 -21.83
C THR A 356 23.68 -14.40 -22.27
N ILE A 357 23.39 -14.53 -23.57
CA ILE A 357 22.05 -14.26 -24.09
C ILE A 357 21.64 -15.34 -25.06
N ILE A 358 20.38 -15.71 -24.96
CA ILE A 358 19.72 -16.58 -25.93
C ILE A 358 18.48 -15.88 -26.46
N PHE A 359 18.40 -15.79 -27.79
CA PHE A 359 17.29 -15.19 -28.51
C PHE A 359 16.57 -16.24 -29.37
N TYR A 360 15.28 -16.44 -29.11
CA TYR A 360 14.36 -17.29 -29.88
C TYR A 360 13.25 -16.45 -30.52
N GLU A 361 13.10 -16.55 -31.84
CA GLU A 361 12.01 -15.90 -32.61
C GLU A 361 11.86 -14.40 -32.31
N ILE A 362 12.79 -13.57 -32.83
CA ILE A 362 12.83 -12.15 -32.48
C ILE A 362 12.84 -11.26 -33.70
N ILE A 363 12.13 -10.14 -33.57
CA ILE A 363 12.12 -9.07 -34.56
C ILE A 363 12.62 -7.79 -33.90
N PHE A 364 13.64 -7.20 -34.49
CA PHE A 364 14.13 -5.87 -34.17
C PHE A 364 13.90 -4.94 -35.36
N CYS A 365 13.11 -3.88 -35.17
CA CYS A 365 12.88 -2.88 -36.20
C CYS A 365 14.04 -1.89 -36.27
N GLU A 366 14.35 -1.21 -35.17
CA GLU A 366 15.48 -0.28 -35.07
C GLU A 366 16.25 -0.56 -33.79
N ILE A 367 17.57 -0.79 -33.91
CA ILE A 367 18.45 -0.85 -32.75
C ILE A 367 19.70 -0.01 -32.96
N ILE A 368 20.08 0.71 -31.91
CA ILE A 368 21.33 1.44 -31.84
C ILE A 368 22.12 0.95 -30.63
N PHE A 369 23.35 0.50 -30.88
CA PHE A 369 24.34 0.18 -29.86
C PHE A 369 25.54 1.11 -29.97
N CYS A 370 25.83 1.87 -28.91
CA CYS A 370 26.99 2.75 -28.86
C CYS A 370 28.26 2.00 -28.45
N GLU A 371 28.30 1.44 -27.24
CA GLU A 371 29.41 0.64 -26.72
C GLU A 371 28.86 -0.68 -26.16
N ILE A 372 29.31 -1.81 -26.71
CA ILE A 372 28.77 -3.11 -26.33
C ILE A 372 29.81 -4.21 -26.32
N ILE A 373 29.72 -5.05 -25.28
CA ILE A 373 30.50 -6.28 -25.13
C ILE A 373 29.55 -7.45 -24.97
N PHE A 374 29.66 -8.41 -25.87
CA PHE A 374 28.98 -9.70 -25.80
C PHE A 374 30.00 -10.81 -25.55
N TYR A 375 29.83 -11.56 -24.46
CA TYR A 375 30.68 -12.73 -24.18
C TYR A 375 30.17 -13.98 -24.92
N GLU A 376 28.93 -14.39 -24.69
CA GLU A 376 28.29 -15.52 -25.38
C GLU A 376 26.88 -15.12 -25.83
N VAL A 377 26.62 -15.22 -27.13
CA VAL A 377 25.29 -14.92 -27.70
C VAL A 377 24.86 -15.99 -28.66
N ILE A 378 23.63 -16.45 -28.52
CA ILE A 378 23.03 -17.44 -29.41
C ILE A 378 21.73 -16.87 -29.99
N PHE A 379 21.69 -16.79 -31.31
CA PHE A 379 20.51 -16.40 -32.08
C PHE A 379 19.97 -17.63 -32.83
N TYR A 380 18.69 -17.96 -32.61
CA TYR A 380 18.04 -19.05 -33.34
C TYR A 380 17.32 -18.57 -34.59
N GLU A 381 16.28 -17.74 -34.45
CA GLU A 381 15.48 -17.20 -35.56
C GLU A 381 15.29 -15.71 -35.34
N VAL A 382 16.14 -14.87 -35.93
CA VAL A 382 16.12 -13.41 -35.67
C VAL A 382 16.10 -12.59 -36.95
N MET A 383 15.26 -11.56 -36.95
CA MET A 383 15.11 -10.57 -38.00
C MET A 383 15.57 -9.20 -37.48
N PHE A 384 16.52 -8.58 -38.17
CA PHE A 384 16.91 -7.19 -37.96
C PHE A 384 16.54 -6.36 -39.20
N TYR A 385 15.74 -5.31 -39.02
CA TYR A 385 15.45 -4.35 -40.10
C TYR A 385 16.56 -3.30 -40.20
N GLU A 386 16.77 -2.52 -39.14
CA GLU A 386 17.85 -1.54 -39.07
C GLU A 386 18.65 -1.77 -37.78
N ILE A 387 19.96 -1.96 -37.93
CA ILE A 387 20.86 -2.06 -36.78
C ILE A 387 22.12 -1.22 -36.99
N MET A 388 22.42 -0.38 -36.00
CA MET A 388 23.61 0.44 -35.99
C MET A 388 24.48 0.11 -34.79
N PHE A 389 25.76 -0.09 -35.08
CA PHE A 389 26.78 -0.42 -34.11
C PHE A 389 27.94 0.58 -34.23
N TYR A 390 28.24 1.30 -33.14
CA TYR A 390 29.39 2.20 -33.10
C TYR A 390 30.66 1.48 -32.66
N GLU A 391 30.71 0.97 -31.43
CA GLU A 391 31.83 0.17 -30.90
C GLU A 391 31.31 -1.16 -30.32
N VAL A 392 31.77 -2.27 -30.90
CA VAL A 392 31.31 -3.60 -30.51
C VAL A 392 32.42 -4.60 -30.37
N ILE A 393 32.34 -5.39 -29.30
CA ILE A 393 33.17 -6.57 -29.09
C ILE A 393 32.29 -7.78 -28.92
N PHE A 394 32.51 -8.77 -29.78
CA PHE A 394 31.91 -10.09 -29.66
C PHE A 394 33.00 -11.12 -29.36
N CYS A 395 32.86 -11.84 -28.24
CA CYS A 395 33.75 -12.95 -27.91
C CYS A 395 33.30 -14.23 -28.61
N GLU A 396 32.09 -14.71 -28.34
CA GLU A 396 31.49 -15.89 -28.96
C GLU A 396 30.07 -15.58 -29.44
N ILE A 397 29.80 -15.77 -30.73
CA ILE A 397 28.43 -15.68 -31.28
C ILE A 397 28.11 -16.90 -32.11
N ILE A 398 26.88 -17.40 -31.92
CA ILE A 398 26.29 -18.43 -32.75
C ILE A 398 25.02 -17.89 -33.41
N PHE A 399 24.98 -17.93 -34.73
CA PHE A 399 23.81 -17.59 -35.54
C PHE A 399 23.27 -18.84 -36.23
N CYS A 400 22.05 -19.25 -35.91
CA CYS A 400 21.39 -20.36 -36.58
C CYS A 400 20.66 -19.90 -37.85
N GLU A 401 19.63 -19.06 -37.71
CA GLU A 401 18.87 -18.47 -38.82
C GLU A 401 18.68 -16.98 -38.55
N VAL A 402 19.47 -16.12 -39.23
CA VAL A 402 19.37 -14.67 -39.04
C VAL A 402 19.30 -13.92 -40.36
N ILE A 403 18.41 -12.94 -40.41
CA ILE A 403 18.21 -12.05 -41.54
C ILE A 403 18.49 -10.61 -41.11
N PHE A 404 19.37 -9.97 -41.85
CA PHE A 404 19.66 -8.55 -41.68
C PHE A 404 19.28 -7.78 -42.95
N CYS A 405 18.40 -6.79 -42.81
CA CYS A 405 18.02 -5.91 -43.91
C CYS A 405 19.07 -4.81 -44.11
N GLU A 406 19.26 -3.96 -43.11
CA GLU A 406 20.27 -2.90 -43.11
C GLU A 406 21.14 -2.99 -41.85
N ILE A 407 22.45 -3.07 -42.05
CA ILE A 407 23.43 -3.01 -40.96
C ILE A 407 24.48 -1.94 -41.24
N ILE A 408 24.77 -1.14 -40.22
CA ILE A 408 25.86 -0.18 -40.22
C ILE A 408 26.81 -0.51 -39.07
N PHE A 409 28.08 -0.72 -39.41
CA PHE A 409 29.16 -0.91 -38.44
C PHE A 409 30.16 0.23 -38.55
N CYS A 410 30.57 0.82 -37.42
CA CYS A 410 31.71 1.75 -37.38
C CYS A 410 32.99 1.03 -36.96
N ASP A 411 33.03 0.47 -35.74
CA ASP A 411 34.17 -0.27 -35.18
C ASP A 411 33.70 -1.58 -34.53
N VAL A 412 34.21 -2.71 -35.03
CA VAL A 412 33.78 -4.06 -34.60
C VAL A 412 34.94 -5.00 -34.44
N ILE A 413 34.94 -5.75 -33.34
CA ILE A 413 35.88 -6.81 -33.05
C ILE A 413 35.12 -8.11 -32.83
N PHE A 414 35.46 -9.14 -33.59
CA PHE A 414 34.97 -10.49 -33.41
C PHE A 414 36.12 -11.43 -33.02
N CYS A 415 35.93 -12.25 -31.98
CA CYS A 415 36.89 -13.30 -31.61
C CYS A 415 36.50 -14.65 -32.25
N GLU A 416 35.30 -15.15 -31.98
CA GLU A 416 34.76 -16.39 -32.55
C GLU A 416 33.31 -16.19 -33.02
N ILE A 417 33.02 -16.63 -34.25
CA ILE A 417 31.68 -16.56 -34.84
C ILE A 417 31.37 -17.87 -35.56
N ILE A 418 30.19 -18.41 -35.31
CA ILE A 418 29.65 -19.58 -35.98
C ILE A 418 28.34 -19.19 -36.68
N PHE A 419 28.26 -19.47 -37.98
CA PHE A 419 27.08 -19.25 -38.81
C PHE A 419 26.56 -20.58 -39.36
N TYR A 420 25.26 -20.82 -39.23
CA TYR A 420 24.57 -21.89 -39.95
C TYR A 420 23.86 -21.34 -41.20
N GLU A 421 22.91 -20.42 -41.04
CA GLU A 421 22.18 -19.76 -42.12
C GLU A 421 22.02 -18.26 -41.84
N VAL A 422 22.62 -17.41 -42.67
CA VAL A 422 22.52 -15.95 -42.56
C VAL A 422 22.31 -15.29 -43.90
N ILE A 423 21.39 -14.33 -43.94
CA ILE A 423 21.03 -13.55 -45.13
C ILE A 423 21.28 -12.06 -44.83
N PHE A 424 22.06 -11.40 -45.68
CA PHE A 424 22.27 -9.96 -45.65
C PHE A 424 21.69 -9.34 -46.94
N TYR A 425 20.90 -8.27 -46.79
CA TYR A 425 20.45 -7.47 -47.93
C TYR A 425 21.40 -6.30 -48.20
N ASP A 426 21.62 -5.42 -47.22
CA ASP A 426 22.54 -4.28 -47.32
C ASP A 426 23.42 -4.15 -46.06
N VAL A 427 24.74 -4.06 -46.27
CA VAL A 427 25.74 -3.93 -45.21
C VAL A 427 26.68 -2.77 -45.53
N ILE A 428 26.83 -1.86 -44.58
CA ILE A 428 27.69 -0.68 -44.68
C ILE A 428 28.77 -0.77 -43.58
N PHE A 429 30.02 -0.62 -44.02
CA PHE A 429 31.22 -0.55 -43.18
C PHE A 429 31.86 0.83 -43.29
#